data_AF-A0A920RBV5-F1
#
_entry.id   AF-A0A920RBV5-F1
#
_cell.length_a   1.000
_cell.length_b   1.000
_cell.length_c   1.000
_cell.angle_alpha   90.00
_cell.angle_beta   90.00
_cell.angle_gamma   90.00
#
_symmetry.space_group_name_H-M   'P 1'
#
loop_
_entity.id
_entity.type
_entity.pdbx_description
1 polymer ?
#
loop_
_entity_poly.entity_id
_entity_poly.type
_entity_poly.pdbx_seq_one_letter_code
_entity_poly.pdbx_strand_id
1 'polypeptide(L)' 'MQLLVELAGLFMRFFEACPILKASKTIKSSRLALAALTAETLRVGLDLLGIET' A
#
# COMPACT_ATOMS: atom_id res chain seq x y z
N MET A 1 10.71 12.16 -2.22
CA MET A 1 9.94 12.22 -0.95
C MET A 1 8.44 12.42 -1.18
N GLN A 2 8.02 13.47 -1.91
CA GLN A 2 6.58 13.79 -2.10
C GLN A 2 5.74 12.65 -2.70
N LEU A 3 6.25 11.93 -3.69
CA LEU A 3 5.57 10.76 -4.28
C LEU A 3 5.24 9.66 -3.25
N LEU A 4 6.16 9.36 -2.32
CA LEU A 4 5.97 8.30 -1.32
C LEU A 4 4.93 8.71 -0.27
N VAL A 5 4.91 9.99 0.11
CA VAL A 5 3.93 10.56 1.03
C VAL A 5 2.53 10.54 0.40
N GLU A 6 2.43 10.95 -0.86
CA GLU A 6 1.17 10.90 -1.61
C GLU A 6 0.68 9.46 -1.80
N LEU A 7 1.58 8.53 -2.14
CA LEU A 7 1.27 7.10 -2.29
C LEU A 7 0.77 6.48 -0.99
N ALA A 8 1.45 6.73 0.13
CA ALA A 8 1.04 6.26 1.45
C ALA A 8 -0.33 6.83 1.85
N GLY A 9 -0.55 8.13 1.59
CA GLY A 9 -1.83 8.78 1.85
C GLY A 9 -2.97 8.20 1.01
N LEU A 10 -2.73 7.93 -0.27
CA LEU A 10 -3.72 7.32 -1.16
C LEU A 10 -4.04 5.88 -0.74
N PHE A 11 -3.03 5.10 -0.34
CA PHE A 11 -3.21 3.74 0.16
C PHE A 11 -4.02 3.71 1.45
N MET A 12 -3.81 4.67 2.37
CA MET A 12 -4.57 4.75 3.61
C MET A 12 -6.07 4.99 3.34
N ARG A 13 -6.39 5.90 2.41
CA ARG A 13 -7.78 6.12 1.96
C ARG A 13 -8.37 4.86 1.32
N PHE A 14 -7.59 4.14 0.50
CA PHE A 14 -8.01 2.86 -0.06
C PHE A 14 -8.31 1.83 1.03
N PHE A 15 -7.43 1.69 2.03
CA PHE A 15 -7.59 0.73 3.11
C PHE A 15 -8.85 1.01 3.96
N GLU A 16 -9.12 2.28 4.24
CA GLU A 16 -10.33 2.73 4.95
C GLU A 16 -11.61 2.49 4.13
N ALA A 17 -11.61 2.87 2.84
CA ALA A 17 -12.78 2.72 1.98
C ALA A 17 -13.06 1.26 1.59
N CYS A 18 -12.04 0.40 1.57
CA CYS A 18 -12.11 -0.97 1.08
C CYS A 18 -11.57 -1.98 2.10
N PRO A 19 -12.38 -2.38 3.12
CA PRO A 19 -11.91 -3.29 4.17
C PRO A 19 -11.49 -4.65 3.61
N ILE A 20 -10.19 -4.94 3.65
CA ILE A 20 -9.59 -6.15 3.07
C ILE A 20 -10.05 -7.41 3.82
N LEU A 21 -10.09 -7.35 5.15
CA LEU A 21 -10.39 -8.49 6.01
C LEU A 21 -11.85 -8.96 5.91
N LYS A 22 -12.76 -8.04 5.55
CA LYS A 22 -14.21 -8.30 5.43
C LYS A 22 -14.65 -8.61 4.00
N ALA A 23 -13.74 -8.59 3.03
CA ALA A 23 -14.06 -8.83 1.62
C ALA A 23 -14.20 -10.32 1.30
N SER A 24 -15.00 -10.65 0.28
CA SER A 24 -15.08 -12.01 -0.29
C SER A 24 -13.72 -12.47 -0.81
N LYS A 25 -13.49 -13.78 -0.89
CA LYS A 25 -12.17 -14.38 -1.18
C LYS A 25 -11.51 -13.83 -2.45
N THR A 26 -12.29 -13.63 -3.52
CA THR A 26 -11.81 -13.06 -4.80
C THR A 26 -11.38 -11.60 -4.65
N ILE A 27 -12.21 -10.77 -4.03
CA ILE A 27 -11.91 -9.34 -3.83
C ILE A 27 -10.75 -9.17 -2.85
N LYS A 28 -10.69 -9.99 -1.80
CA LYS A 28 -9.60 -10.01 -0.82
C LYS A 28 -8.26 -10.26 -1.49
N SER A 29 -8.18 -11.21 -2.43
CA SER A 29 -6.96 -11.51 -3.18
C SER A 29 -6.48 -10.30 -3.98
N SER A 30 -7.36 -9.63 -4.72
CA SER A 30 -7.02 -8.43 -5.49
C SER A 30 -6.55 -7.28 -4.60
N ARG A 31 -7.22 -7.06 -3.45
CA ARG A 31 -6.85 -6.00 -2.50
C ARG A 31 -5.52 -6.28 -1.81
N LEU A 32 -5.22 -7.55 -1.49
CA LEU A 32 -3.93 -7.95 -0.94
C LEU A 32 -2.80 -7.77 -1.96
N ALA A 33 -3.03 -8.07 -3.25
CA ALA A 33 -2.05 -7.81 -4.30
C ALA A 33 -1.73 -6.32 -4.42
N LEU A 34 -2.75 -5.44 -4.38
CA LEU A 34 -2.55 -3.99 -4.37
C LEU A 34 -1.75 -3.53 -3.14
N ALA A 35 -2.06 -4.06 -1.96
CA ALA A 35 -1.34 -3.75 -0.73
C ALA A 35 0.14 -4.17 -0.80
N ALA A 36 0.42 -5.37 -1.32
CA ALA A 36 1.77 -5.88 -1.49
C ALA A 36 2.60 -5.02 -2.47
N LEU A 37 2.02 -4.64 -3.61
CA LEU A 37 2.68 -3.77 -4.59
C LEU A 37 2.97 -2.37 -4.02
N THR A 38 2.02 -1.83 -3.25
CA THR A 38 2.20 -0.53 -2.58
C THR A 38 3.32 -0.61 -1.55
N ALA A 39 3.34 -1.65 -0.73
CA ALA A 39 4.36 -1.87 0.29
C ALA A 39 5.75 -2.00 -0.35
N GLU A 40 5.89 -2.76 -1.44
CA GLU A 40 7.16 -2.90 -2.15
C GLU A 40 7.64 -1.58 -2.75
N THR A 41 6.73 -0.79 -3.31
CA THR A 41 7.06 0.54 -3.86
C THR A 41 7.53 1.50 -2.77
N LEU A 42 6.86 1.49 -1.61
CA LEU A 42 7.26 2.28 -0.45
C LEU A 42 8.62 1.82 0.09
N ARG A 43 8.83 0.52 0.23
CA ARG A 43 10.09 -0.08 0.69
C ARG A 43 11.26 0.36 -0.20
N VAL A 44 11.14 0.18 -1.51
CA VAL A 44 12.18 0.61 -2.47
C VAL A 44 12.40 2.11 -2.41
N GLY A 45 11.33 2.90 -2.35
CA GLY A 45 11.45 4.35 -2.27
C GLY A 45 12.12 4.86 -0.99
N LEU A 46 11.87 4.20 0.14
CA LEU A 46 12.44 4.54 1.44
C LEU A 46 13.91 4.09 1.53
N ASP A 47 14.22 2.90 1.00
CA ASP A 47 15.59 2.38 0.87
C ASP A 47 16.47 3.30 0.02
N LEU A 48 15.95 3.80 -1.11
CA LEU A 48 16.63 4.80 -1.94
C LEU A 48 16.87 6.15 -1.24
N LEU A 49 16.10 6.45 -0.19
CA LEU A 49 16.29 7.64 0.65
C LEU A 49 17.17 7.36 1.88
N GLY A 50 17.66 6.12 2.05
CA GLY A 50 18.44 5.69 3.21
C GLY A 50 17.62 5.54 4.49
N ILE A 51 16.29 5.37 4.37
CA ILE A 51 15.37 5.18 5.49
C ILE A 51 15.04 3.69 5.57
N GLU A 52 15.56 3.00 6.58
CA GLU A 52 15.23 1.60 6.83
C GLU A 52 13.77 1.46 7.31
N THR A 53 13.07 0.45 6.78
CA THR A 53 11.68 0.10 7.10
C THR A 53 11.52 -1.34 7.49
#